data_AF-A0A6H1ZPR3-F1
#
_entry.id   AF-A0A6H1ZPR3-F1
#
_cell.length_a   1.000
_cell.length_b   1.000
_cell.length_c   1.000
_cell.angle_alpha   90.00
_cell.angle_beta   90.00
_cell.angle_gamma   90.00
#
_symmetry.space_group_name_H-M   'P 1'
#
loop_
_entity.id
_entity.type
_entity.pdbx_description
1 polymer ?
#
loop_
_entity_poly.entity_id
_entity_poly.type
_entity_poly.pdbx_seq_one_letter_code
_entity_poly.pdbx_strand_id
1 'polypeptide(L)'
;LSFWCEEDIWNYIESNNLPYSTIYDKGYTRTGCMFCTFGIMREDSPNRFQKMKETHPKLWNYCINTLGVGEILSFINIPSGEEVQ
;
A
#
# COMPACT_ATOMS: atom_id res chain seq x y z
N LEU A 1 -4.88 -12.27 -15.62
CA LEU A 1 -5.21 -13.63 -15.15
C LEU A 1 -6.48 -14.02 -15.89
N SER A 2 -6.37 -14.93 -16.86
CA SER A 2 -7.39 -15.12 -17.91
C SER A 2 -8.73 -15.65 -17.38
N PHE A 3 -8.70 -16.59 -16.42
CA PHE A 3 -9.90 -17.21 -15.83
C PHE A 3 -9.75 -17.54 -14.34
N TRP A 4 -8.57 -17.32 -13.76
CA TRP A 4 -8.31 -17.61 -12.35
C TRP A 4 -8.89 -16.50 -11.47
N CYS A 5 -9.71 -16.91 -10.51
CA CYS A 5 -10.15 -16.11 -9.38
C CYS A 5 -9.07 -16.09 -8.29
N GLU A 6 -9.23 -15.20 -7.30
CA GLU A 6 -8.34 -15.15 -6.13
C GLU A 6 -8.38 -16.46 -5.33
N GLU A 7 -9.56 -17.08 -5.23
CA GLU A 7 -9.74 -18.39 -4.60
C GLU A 7 -8.93 -19.50 -5.29
N ASP A 8 -8.87 -19.50 -6.63
CA ASP A 8 -8.06 -20.48 -7.37
C ASP A 8 -6.57 -20.36 -7.04
N ILE A 9 -6.09 -19.13 -6.85
CA ILE A 9 -4.69 -18.86 -6.49
C ILE A 9 -4.40 -19.42 -5.10
N TRP A 10 -5.26 -19.14 -4.11
CA TRP A 10 -5.09 -19.63 -2.74
C TRP A 10 -5.17 -21.16 -2.66
N ASN A 11 -6.17 -21.76 -3.30
CA ASN A 11 -6.31 -23.22 -3.39
C ASN A 11 -5.07 -23.89 -4.01
N TYR A 12 -4.47 -23.26 -5.02
CA TYR A 12 -3.25 -23.75 -5.64
C TYR A 12 -2.03 -23.66 -4.70
N ILE A 13 -1.88 -22.53 -3.98
CA ILE A 13 -0.80 -22.35 -2.99
C ILE A 13 -0.88 -23.43 -1.90
N GLU A 14 -2.07 -23.67 -1.36
CA GLU A 14 -2.30 -24.66 -0.30
C GLU A 14 -2.07 -26.10 -0.78
N SER A 15 -2.70 -26.50 -1.90
CA SER A 15 -2.60 -27.87 -2.43
C SER A 15 -1.18 -28.26 -2.86
N ASN A 16 -0.34 -27.28 -3.23
CA ASN A 16 1.05 -27.51 -3.63
C ASN A 16 2.06 -27.15 -2.52
N ASN A 17 1.59 -26.75 -1.34
CA ASN A 17 2.41 -26.37 -0.20
C ASN A 17 3.51 -25.34 -0.56
N LEU A 18 3.11 -24.30 -1.32
CA LEU A 18 4.02 -23.27 -1.79
C LEU A 18 4.26 -22.21 -0.71
N PRO A 19 5.50 -21.71 -0.55
CA PRO A 19 5.75 -20.60 0.36
C PRO A 19 5.09 -19.33 -0.17
N TYR A 20 4.41 -18.60 0.72
CA TYR A 20 3.87 -17.27 0.46
C TYR A 20 4.31 -16.29 1.53
N SER A 21 4.05 -15.00 1.29
CA SER A 21 4.45 -13.96 2.25
C SER A 21 3.47 -13.88 3.42
N THR A 22 3.98 -13.92 4.64
CA THR A 22 3.18 -13.78 5.89
C THR A 22 2.49 -12.41 6.03
N ILE A 23 2.73 -11.48 5.12
CA ILE A 23 2.01 -10.20 5.09
C ILE A 23 0.53 -10.38 4.73
N TYR A 24 0.19 -11.42 3.95
CA TYR A 24 -1.19 -11.72 3.59
C TYR A 24 -2.00 -12.13 4.83
N ASP A 25 -1.39 -12.84 5.78
CA ASP A 25 -2.00 -13.20 7.07
C ASP A 25 -2.31 -11.98 7.95
N LYS A 26 -1.63 -10.87 7.71
CA LYS A 26 -1.85 -9.59 8.42
C LYS A 26 -2.96 -8.75 7.78
N GLY A 27 -3.69 -9.29 6.80
CA GLY A 27 -4.80 -8.62 6.13
C GLY A 27 -4.38 -7.68 4.99
N TYR A 28 -3.13 -7.74 4.53
CA TYR A 28 -2.69 -6.98 3.37
C TYR A 28 -3.06 -7.72 2.09
N THR A 29 -3.97 -7.17 1.29
CA THR A 29 -4.35 -7.73 -0.01
C THR A 29 -3.35 -7.36 -1.10
N ARG A 30 -2.90 -6.10 -1.10
CA ARG A 30 -1.88 -5.56 -2.02
C ARG A 30 -1.09 -4.50 -1.29
N THR A 31 0.23 -4.62 -1.28
CA THR A 31 1.13 -3.61 -0.66
C THR A 31 1.54 -2.52 -1.64
N GLY A 32 1.60 -2.83 -2.94
CA GLY A 32 2.07 -1.92 -3.97
C GLY A 32 3.54 -1.54 -3.81
N CYS A 33 3.99 -0.58 -4.61
CA CYS A 33 5.32 0.01 -4.45
C CYS A 33 5.26 1.09 -3.37
N MET A 34 6.21 1.04 -2.43
CA MET A 34 6.27 1.94 -1.27
C MET A 34 6.18 3.42 -1.66
N PHE A 35 6.90 3.85 -2.69
CA PHE A 35 7.00 5.25 -3.11
C PHE A 35 6.00 5.67 -4.19
N CYS A 36 5.17 4.74 -4.66
CA CYS A 36 4.32 4.96 -5.81
C CYS A 36 3.00 5.58 -5.40
N THR A 37 2.62 6.68 -6.04
CA THR A 37 1.34 7.37 -5.83
C THR A 37 0.22 6.84 -6.75
N PHE A 38 0.54 5.95 -7.70
CA PHE A 38 -0.47 5.40 -8.59
C PHE A 38 -1.52 4.59 -7.82
N GLY A 39 -2.79 4.90 -8.13
CA GLY A 39 -3.94 4.25 -7.54
C GLY A 39 -4.33 4.76 -6.15
N ILE A 40 -3.65 5.78 -5.60
CA ILE A 40 -3.92 6.28 -4.25
C ILE A 40 -5.36 6.77 -4.05
N MET A 41 -5.99 7.30 -5.11
CA MET A 41 -7.39 7.75 -5.08
C MET A 41 -8.41 6.62 -4.92
N ARG A 42 -7.99 5.36 -5.06
CA ARG A 42 -8.84 4.16 -4.96
C ARG A 42 -8.57 3.37 -3.69
N GLU A 43 -7.77 3.92 -2.77
CA GLU A 43 -7.49 3.26 -1.50
C GLU A 43 -8.44 3.72 -0.42
N ASP A 44 -8.90 2.75 0.38
CA ASP A 44 -9.62 3.05 1.60
C ASP A 44 -8.69 3.64 2.68
N SER A 45 -9.27 4.41 3.59
CA SER A 45 -8.55 4.90 4.76
C SER A 45 -8.45 3.79 5.82
N PRO A 46 -7.27 3.57 6.45
CA PRO A 46 -6.01 4.28 6.23
C PRO A 46 -5.31 3.83 4.94
N ASN A 47 -4.92 4.81 4.12
CA ASN A 47 -4.21 4.57 2.87
C ASN A 47 -2.73 4.18 3.12
N ARG A 48 -2.02 3.79 2.06
CA ARG A 48 -0.63 3.31 2.17
C ARG A 48 0.33 4.32 2.81
N PHE A 49 0.16 5.63 2.58
CA PHE A 49 1.04 6.65 3.16
C PHE A 49 0.73 6.88 4.64
N GLN A 50 -0.54 6.85 5.03
CA GLN A 50 -0.94 6.86 6.44
C GLN A 50 -0.36 5.65 7.19
N LYS A 51 -0.49 4.44 6.63
CA LYS A 51 0.12 3.22 7.18
C LYS A 51 1.65 3.28 7.22
N MET A 52 2.27 3.90 6.21
CA MET A 52 3.73 4.06 6.17
C MET A 52 4.22 4.98 7.29
N LYS A 53 3.47 6.02 7.63
CA LYS A 53 3.81 6.92 8.74
C LYS A 53 3.96 6.16 10.05
N GLU A 54 3.04 5.25 10.33
CA GLU A 54 3.03 4.43 11.54
C GLU A 54 4.14 3.35 11.52
N THR A 55 4.30 2.67 10.38
CA THR A 55 5.20 1.50 10.29
C THR A 55 6.65 1.87 9.99
N HIS A 56 6.89 2.93 9.21
CA HIS A 56 8.20 3.32 8.68
C HIS A 56 8.35 4.86 8.60
N PRO A 57 8.36 5.58 9.74
CA PRO A 57 8.29 7.05 9.77
C PRO A 57 9.44 7.75 9.03
N LYS A 58 10.65 7.16 9.02
CA LYS A 58 11.79 7.72 8.27
C LYS A 58 11.55 7.72 6.76
N LEU A 59 10.95 6.64 6.25
CA LEU A 59 10.64 6.50 4.82
C LEU A 59 9.45 7.38 4.46
N TRP A 60 8.45 7.47 5.33
CA TRP A 60 7.34 8.41 5.17
C TRP A 60 7.85 9.85 5.03
N ASN A 61 8.73 10.30 5.94
CA ASN A 61 9.31 11.64 5.91
C ASN A 61 10.07 11.90 4.60
N TYR A 62 10.87 10.93 4.16
CA TYR A 62 11.57 11.04 2.88
C TYR A 62 10.60 11.20 1.70
N CYS A 63 9.52 10.40 1.66
CA CYS A 63 8.53 10.50 0.58
C CYS A 63 7.76 11.82 0.60
N ILE A 64 7.20 12.15 1.75
CA ILE A 64 6.30 13.29 1.89
C ILE A 64 7.08 14.60 1.77
N ASN A 65 8.20 14.72 2.48
CA ASN A 65 8.91 16.00 2.63
C ASN A 65 10.11 16.15 1.68
N THR A 66 10.83 15.07 1.35
CA THR A 66 12.01 15.16 0.48
C THR A 66 11.67 14.97 -1.00
N LEU A 67 10.79 14.02 -1.32
CA LEU A 67 10.37 13.76 -2.71
C LEU A 67 9.18 14.63 -3.16
N GLY A 68 8.60 15.44 -2.26
CA GLY A 68 7.48 16.32 -2.58
C GLY A 68 6.15 15.59 -2.79
N VAL A 69 6.02 14.33 -2.36
CA VAL A 69 4.75 13.59 -2.49
C VAL A 69 3.65 14.24 -1.66
N GLY A 70 4.00 14.89 -0.55
CA GLY A 70 3.05 15.61 0.29
C GLY A 70 2.25 16.67 -0.48
N GLU A 71 2.95 17.50 -1.26
CA GLU A 71 2.32 18.56 -2.07
C GLU A 71 1.33 17.98 -3.09
N ILE A 72 1.70 16.87 -3.72
CA ILE A 72 0.85 16.16 -4.69
C ILE A 72 -0.40 15.61 -4.01
N LEU A 73 -0.25 14.97 -2.85
CA LEU A 73 -1.37 14.42 -2.09
C LEU A 73 -2.32 15.52 -1.60
N SER A 74 -1.78 16.65 -1.15
CA SER A 74 -2.54 17.84 -0.76
C SER A 74 -3.32 18.40 -1.96
N PHE A 75 -2.68 18.54 -3.12
CA PHE A 75 -3.30 19.03 -4.36
C PHE A 75 -4.50 18.18 -4.80
N ILE A 76 -4.44 16.85 -4.63
CA ILE A 76 -5.54 15.94 -4.99
C ILE A 76 -6.51 15.65 -3.83
N ASN A 77 -6.41 16.39 -2.70
CA ASN A 77 -7.22 16.24 -1.50
C ASN A 77 -7.19 14.82 -0.88
N ILE A 78 -6.03 14.18 -0.85
CA ILE A 78 -5.84 12.88 -0.22
C ILE A 78 -4.98 13.02 1.05
N PRO A 79 -5.42 12.47 2.19
CA PRO A 79 -4.69 12.59 3.44
C PRO A 79 -3.39 11.80 3.39
N SER A 80 -2.25 12.46 3.62
CA SER A 80 -0.93 11.80 3.72
C SER A 80 -0.66 11.22 5.12
N GLY A 81 -1.53 11.52 6.09
CA GLY A 81 -1.36 11.19 7.52
C GLY A 81 -0.95 12.37 8.40
N GLU A 82 -0.74 13.55 7.82
CA GLU A 82 -0.49 14.83 8.51
C GLU A 82 -0.84 16.00 7.56
N GLU A 83 -1.08 17.20 8.09
CA GLU A 83 -1.18 18.39 7.24
C GLU A 83 0.22 18.70 6.69
N VAL A 84 0.32 18.73 5.36
CA VAL A 84 1.55 19.13 4.66
C VAL A 84 1.64 20.65 4.78
N GLN A 85 2.74 21.14 5.39
CA GLN A 85 3.00 22.58 5.58
C GLN A 85 3.26 23.30 4.26
#